data_AF-A0A5J6U9N9-F1
#
_entry.id   AF-A0A5J6U9N9-F1
#
_cell.length_a   1.000
_cell.length_b   1.000
_cell.length_c   1.000
_cell.angle_alpha   90.00
_cell.angle_beta   90.00
_cell.angle_gamma   90.00
#
_symmetry.space_group_name_H-M   'P 1'
#
loop_
_entity.id
_entity.type
_entity.pdbx_description
1 polymer ?
#
loop_
_entity_poly.entity_id
_entity_poly.type
_entity_poly.pdbx_seq_one_letter_code
_entity_poly.pdbx_strand_id
1 'polypeptide(L)'
;MKAPNGTAPLTGTVGADLNLMTGDVRADLELDPTKGDFQILGFLPVTGDIGFAVQGETTGVYESGQLTTDTSVITKLSSFKVFGMLPIGGGENCQTAAPSDIRLQSAEGEFFDPNAGGTISGEYSLSEITDCGPLTGILSLFTAGDGNTIDMTLTPATEA
;
A
#
# COMPACT_ATOMS: atom_id res chain seq x y z
N MET A 1 -4.56 -15.64 -7.62
CA MET A 1 -5.44 -14.88 -8.55
C MET A 1 -4.69 -13.62 -8.96
N LYS A 2 -4.87 -13.11 -10.18
CA LYS A 2 -4.09 -11.96 -10.69
C LYS A 2 -4.61 -10.65 -10.09
N ALA A 3 -3.69 -9.78 -9.68
CA ALA A 3 -4.00 -8.46 -9.16
C ALA A 3 -5.06 -7.71 -9.99
N PRO A 4 -5.92 -6.88 -9.35
CA PRO A 4 -6.75 -5.91 -10.07
C PRO A 4 -5.93 -5.15 -11.10
N ASN A 5 -6.43 -5.05 -12.34
CA ASN A 5 -5.89 -4.11 -13.32
C ASN A 5 -6.28 -2.69 -12.89
N GLY A 6 -5.58 -2.14 -11.91
CA GLY A 6 -5.84 -0.81 -11.36
C GLY A 6 -4.57 -0.17 -10.83
N THR A 7 -4.65 1.13 -10.60
CA THR A 7 -3.56 1.92 -10.04
C THR A 7 -4.15 3.00 -9.14
N ALA A 8 -3.47 3.28 -8.04
CA ALA A 8 -3.78 4.38 -7.15
C ALA A 8 -2.48 5.10 -6.81
N PRO A 9 -2.45 6.45 -6.79
CA PRO A 9 -1.29 7.16 -6.27
C PRO A 9 -1.17 6.89 -4.77
N LEU A 10 0.06 6.79 -4.29
CA LEU A 10 0.36 6.57 -2.88
C LEU A 10 1.25 7.71 -2.38
N THR A 11 0.81 8.39 -1.32
CA THR A 11 1.55 9.44 -0.63
C THR A 11 1.47 9.21 0.88
N GLY A 12 2.37 9.84 1.62
CA GLY A 12 2.40 9.72 3.06
C GLY A 12 3.65 10.35 3.66
N THR A 13 3.84 10.09 4.94
CA THR A 13 5.02 10.51 5.69
C THR A 13 5.62 9.33 6.44
N VAL A 14 6.92 9.42 6.70
CA VAL A 14 7.64 8.41 7.47
C VAL A 14 8.64 9.10 8.40
N GLY A 15 8.53 8.82 9.69
CA GLY A 15 9.58 9.12 10.67
C GLY A 15 10.43 7.88 10.85
N ALA A 16 11.74 7.94 10.64
CA ALA A 16 12.61 6.76 10.68
C ALA A 16 13.83 6.97 11.58
N ASP A 17 14.11 5.97 12.40
CA ASP A 17 15.31 5.83 13.21
C ASP A 17 16.22 4.74 12.61
N LEU A 18 17.41 5.13 12.17
CA LEU A 18 18.45 4.22 11.68
C LEU A 18 19.58 4.09 12.70
N ASN A 19 19.81 2.88 13.19
CA ASN A 19 20.99 2.56 13.98
C ASN A 19 22.16 2.23 13.05
N LEU A 20 23.08 3.18 12.85
CA LEU A 20 24.24 2.99 11.96
C LEU A 20 25.23 1.89 12.41
N MET A 21 25.18 1.46 13.67
CA MET A 21 26.05 0.40 14.18
C MET A 21 25.49 -1.00 13.86
N THR A 22 24.19 -1.19 13.98
CA THR A 22 23.53 -2.49 13.78
C THR A 22 22.88 -2.62 12.42
N GLY A 23 22.60 -1.50 11.75
CA GLY A 23 21.79 -1.45 10.53
C GLY A 23 20.29 -1.50 10.81
N ASP A 24 19.85 -1.59 12.06
CA ASP A 24 18.41 -1.70 12.38
C ASP A 24 17.68 -0.41 12.01
N VAL A 25 16.53 -0.56 11.35
CA VAL A 25 15.61 0.52 11.01
C VAL A 25 14.30 0.32 11.74
N ARG A 26 13.82 1.38 12.37
CA ARG A 26 12.46 1.50 12.91
C ARG A 26 11.80 2.72 12.31
N ALA A 27 10.53 2.63 11.96
CA ALA A 27 9.83 3.74 11.34
C ALA A 27 8.34 3.78 11.66
N ASP A 28 7.84 4.99 11.84
CA ASP A 28 6.43 5.31 11.93
C ASP A 28 5.95 5.74 10.54
N LEU A 29 5.19 4.86 9.87
CA LEU A 29 4.61 5.12 8.56
C LEU A 29 3.17 5.62 8.69
N GLU A 30 2.88 6.73 8.04
CA GLU A 30 1.52 7.22 7.84
C GLU A 30 1.25 7.39 6.35
N LEU A 31 0.23 6.69 5.83
CA LEU A 31 -0.16 6.74 4.43
C LEU A 31 -1.45 7.55 4.28
N ASP A 32 -1.45 8.47 3.33
CA ASP A 32 -2.62 9.29 3.03
C ASP A 32 -3.72 8.47 2.34
N PRO A 33 -5.01 8.73 2.65
CA PRO A 33 -6.10 8.21 1.85
C PRO A 33 -5.98 8.62 0.38
N THR A 34 -6.34 7.70 -0.52
CA THR A 34 -6.21 7.90 -1.96
C THR A 34 -7.44 7.41 -2.72
N LYS A 35 -7.43 7.58 -4.04
CA LYS A 35 -8.43 7.02 -4.95
C LYS A 35 -7.76 6.15 -5.99
N GLY A 36 -8.29 4.96 -6.19
CA GLY A 36 -7.85 4.04 -7.22
C GLY A 36 -8.86 3.93 -8.34
N ASP A 37 -8.36 3.78 -9.56
CA ASP A 37 -9.16 3.40 -10.72
C ASP A 37 -8.90 1.94 -11.07
N PHE A 38 -9.98 1.20 -11.30
CA PHE A 38 -9.98 -0.24 -11.50
C PHE A 38 -10.87 -0.62 -12.68
N GLN A 39 -10.59 -1.77 -13.28
CA GLN A 39 -11.49 -2.39 -14.25
C GLN A 39 -12.01 -3.72 -13.72
N ILE A 40 -13.33 -3.79 -13.54
CA ILE A 40 -14.04 -5.01 -13.21
C ILE A 40 -14.51 -5.68 -14.51
N LEU A 41 -14.42 -7.01 -14.59
CA LEU A 41 -14.78 -7.81 -15.78
C LEU A 41 -14.03 -7.42 -17.08
N GLY A 42 -12.92 -6.68 -16.96
CA GLY A 42 -12.09 -6.27 -18.09
C GLY A 42 -12.62 -5.10 -18.92
N PHE A 43 -13.75 -4.49 -18.56
CA PHE A 43 -14.30 -3.33 -19.30
C PHE A 43 -15.10 -2.35 -18.44
N LEU A 44 -15.51 -2.72 -17.22
CA LEU A 44 -16.36 -1.87 -16.39
C LEU A 44 -15.48 -1.01 -15.48
N PRO A 45 -15.41 0.33 -15.69
CA PRO A 45 -14.59 1.20 -14.87
C PRO A 45 -15.22 1.40 -13.49
N VAL A 46 -14.40 1.22 -12.47
CA VAL A 46 -14.76 1.39 -11.07
C VAL A 46 -13.72 2.26 -10.38
N THR A 47 -14.17 3.28 -9.66
CA THR A 47 -13.30 4.07 -8.78
C THR A 47 -13.52 3.64 -7.34
N GLY A 48 -12.44 3.46 -6.60
CA GLY A 48 -12.45 3.11 -5.18
C GLY A 48 -11.85 4.23 -4.32
N ASP A 49 -12.49 4.56 -3.20
CA ASP A 49 -11.87 5.39 -2.15
C ASP A 49 -11.10 4.45 -1.20
N ILE A 50 -9.78 4.64 -1.08
CA ILE A 50 -8.86 3.74 -0.41
C ILE A 50 -8.26 4.44 0.80
N GLY A 51 -8.27 3.76 1.95
CA GLY A 51 -7.56 4.18 3.15
C GLY A 51 -6.61 3.09 3.63
N PHE A 52 -5.68 3.47 4.50
CA PHE A 52 -4.67 2.57 5.01
C PHE A 52 -4.65 2.65 6.54
N ALA A 53 -4.56 1.50 7.18
CA ALA A 53 -4.35 1.40 8.62
C ALA A 53 -3.10 0.55 8.85
N VAL A 54 -1.99 1.22 9.10
CA VAL A 54 -0.71 0.57 9.43
C VAL A 54 -0.83 -0.16 10.77
N GLN A 55 -0.40 -1.42 10.79
CA GLN A 55 -0.50 -2.33 11.92
C GLN A 55 0.85 -2.39 12.64
N GLY A 56 1.07 -1.49 13.60
CA GLY A 56 2.31 -1.41 14.37
C GLY A 56 3.42 -0.64 13.67
N GLU A 57 4.63 -0.76 14.21
CA GLU A 57 5.83 -0.07 13.72
C GLU A 57 6.37 -0.75 12.45
N THR A 58 6.82 0.04 11.48
CA THR A 58 7.58 -0.46 10.33
C THR A 58 8.98 -0.81 10.80
N THR A 59 9.45 -2.00 10.45
CA THR A 59 10.81 -2.45 10.81
C THR A 59 11.64 -2.64 9.56
N GLY A 60 12.96 -2.63 9.69
CA GLY A 60 13.81 -2.84 8.53
C GLY A 60 15.27 -3.03 8.88
N VAL A 61 16.06 -3.23 7.83
CA VAL A 61 17.52 -3.37 7.88
C VAL A 61 18.12 -2.52 6.78
N TYR A 62 19.15 -1.76 7.16
CA TYR A 62 20.04 -1.06 6.25
C TYR A 62 21.42 -1.73 6.30
N GLU A 63 21.76 -2.45 5.24
CA GLU A 63 23.02 -3.19 5.15
C GLU A 63 23.62 -3.03 3.75
N SER A 64 24.94 -2.85 3.69
CA SER A 64 25.67 -2.77 2.41
C SER A 64 25.11 -1.72 1.44
N GLY A 65 24.60 -0.61 1.95
CA GLY A 65 24.02 0.47 1.14
C GLY A 65 22.63 0.18 0.60
N GLN A 66 21.94 -0.86 1.07
CA GLN A 66 20.57 -1.19 0.69
C GLN A 66 19.64 -1.09 1.88
N LEU A 67 18.46 -0.52 1.65
CA LEU A 67 17.38 -0.48 2.63
C LEU A 67 16.36 -1.59 2.31
N THR A 68 15.96 -2.34 3.33
CA THR A 68 14.78 -3.20 3.25
C THR A 68 13.88 -2.96 4.45
N THR A 69 12.57 -2.85 4.24
CA THR A 69 11.58 -2.63 5.30
C THR A 69 10.41 -3.58 5.19
N ASP A 70 9.77 -3.85 6.31
CA ASP A 70 8.58 -4.67 6.46
C ASP A 70 7.52 -3.86 7.22
N THR A 71 6.33 -3.76 6.62
CA THR A 71 5.16 -3.07 7.18
C THR A 71 3.93 -3.95 6.99
N SER A 72 3.03 -3.96 7.98
CA SER A 72 1.75 -4.65 7.87
C SER A 72 0.60 -3.63 7.78
N VAL A 73 -0.31 -3.76 6.82
CA VAL A 73 -1.34 -2.74 6.53
C VAL A 73 -2.71 -3.36 6.27
N ILE A 74 -3.75 -2.86 6.95
CA ILE A 74 -5.15 -3.09 6.59
C ILE A 74 -5.56 -2.03 5.56
N THR A 75 -6.07 -2.47 4.42
CA THR A 75 -6.61 -1.57 3.38
C THR A 75 -8.10 -1.40 3.60
N LYS A 76 -8.54 -0.15 3.74
CA LYS A 76 -9.95 0.25 3.86
C LYS A 76 -10.48 0.70 2.51
N LEU A 77 -11.72 0.36 2.20
CA LEU A 77 -12.36 0.59 0.91
C LEU A 77 -13.72 1.24 1.13
N SER A 78 -13.72 2.53 1.45
CA SER A 78 -14.91 3.22 1.94
C SER A 78 -15.98 3.43 0.88
N SER A 79 -15.65 3.34 -0.40
CA SER A 79 -16.59 3.48 -1.53
C SER A 79 -16.08 2.76 -2.77
N PHE A 80 -16.98 2.08 -3.48
CA PHE A 80 -16.80 1.63 -4.87
C PHE A 80 -17.87 2.26 -5.77
N LYS A 81 -17.46 2.90 -6.87
CA LYS A 81 -18.38 3.57 -7.81
C LYS A 81 -18.13 3.16 -9.25
N VAL A 82 -19.16 2.64 -9.90
CA VAL A 82 -19.15 2.37 -11.34
C VAL A 82 -19.32 3.69 -12.11
N PHE A 83 -18.52 3.88 -13.16
CA PHE A 83 -18.47 5.14 -13.94
C PHE A 83 -18.25 6.38 -13.06
N GLY A 84 -17.58 6.22 -11.91
CA GLY A 84 -17.31 7.30 -10.94
C GLY A 84 -18.54 7.84 -10.20
N MET A 85 -19.76 7.32 -10.45
CA MET A 85 -21.00 7.88 -9.89
C MET A 85 -21.92 6.88 -9.20
N LEU A 86 -22.06 5.65 -9.70
CA LEU A 86 -23.04 4.69 -9.19
C LEU A 86 -22.42 3.84 -8.08
N PRO A 87 -22.82 4.01 -6.80
CA PRO A 87 -22.23 3.24 -5.72
C PRO A 87 -22.62 1.76 -5.84
N ILE A 88 -21.62 0.87 -5.75
CA ILE A 88 -21.80 -0.59 -5.81
C ILE A 88 -21.31 -1.30 -4.55
N GLY A 89 -20.72 -0.57 -3.61
CA GLY A 89 -20.25 -1.12 -2.34
C GLY A 89 -19.36 -0.14 -1.58
N GLY A 90 -18.78 -0.62 -0.50
CA GLY A 90 -17.98 0.17 0.43
C GLY A 90 -18.69 0.34 1.77
N GLY A 91 -18.24 1.31 2.56
CA GLY A 91 -18.73 1.59 3.91
C GLY A 91 -17.60 1.74 4.91
N GLU A 92 -17.93 2.21 6.11
CA GLU A 92 -16.94 2.49 7.17
C GLU A 92 -16.17 1.24 7.62
N ASN A 93 -16.82 0.08 7.57
CA ASN A 93 -16.23 -1.21 7.97
C ASN A 93 -15.66 -2.00 6.79
N CYS A 94 -15.79 -1.51 5.55
CA CYS A 94 -15.32 -2.23 4.37
C CYS A 94 -13.78 -2.19 4.31
N GLN A 95 -13.15 -3.36 4.44
CA GLN A 95 -11.70 -3.49 4.51
C GLN A 95 -11.22 -4.89 4.13
N THR A 96 -9.91 -5.06 3.97
CA THR A 96 -9.26 -6.38 3.85
C THR A 96 -9.47 -7.21 5.13
N ALA A 97 -9.77 -8.49 4.97
CA ALA A 97 -10.04 -9.43 6.06
C ALA A 97 -8.78 -9.75 6.88
N ALA A 98 -7.61 -9.67 6.25
CA ALA A 98 -6.30 -9.77 6.87
C ALA A 98 -5.38 -8.64 6.40
N PRO A 99 -4.40 -8.21 7.22
CA PRO A 99 -3.38 -7.26 6.79
C PRO A 99 -2.58 -7.78 5.59
N SER A 100 -2.08 -6.85 4.78
CA SER A 100 -1.05 -7.12 3.79
C SER A 100 0.30 -6.92 4.45
N ASP A 101 1.16 -7.93 4.41
CA ASP A 101 2.57 -7.78 4.78
C ASP A 101 3.32 -7.30 3.53
N ILE A 102 3.85 -6.08 3.62
CA ILE A 102 4.49 -5.35 2.52
C ILE A 102 5.98 -5.27 2.84
N ARG A 103 6.78 -5.92 2.01
CA ARG A 103 8.25 -5.80 2.04
C ARG A 103 8.70 -4.88 0.91
N LEU A 104 9.40 -3.81 1.26
CA LEU A 104 9.96 -2.86 0.29
C LEU A 104 11.47 -2.86 0.34
N GLN A 105 12.11 -2.70 -0.81
CA GLN A 105 13.55 -2.67 -0.95
C GLN A 105 13.99 -1.51 -1.84
N SER A 106 15.12 -0.88 -1.52
CA SER A 106 15.79 0.04 -2.43
C SER A 106 16.23 -0.66 -3.72
N ALA A 107 16.38 0.08 -4.81
CA ALA A 107 16.80 -0.48 -6.10
C ALA A 107 18.05 -1.38 -5.97
N GLU A 108 17.98 -2.60 -6.52
CA GLU A 108 19.08 -3.55 -6.45
C GLU A 108 20.34 -3.02 -7.15
N GLY A 109 21.49 -3.18 -6.50
CA GLY A 109 22.78 -2.73 -7.04
C GLY A 109 22.99 -1.22 -7.00
N GLU A 110 22.04 -0.45 -6.46
CA GLU A 110 22.17 0.98 -6.21
C GLU A 110 22.39 1.26 -4.72
N PHE A 111 23.16 2.33 -4.44
CA PHE A 111 23.37 2.79 -3.07
C PHE A 111 22.20 3.69 -2.65
N PHE A 112 21.49 3.29 -1.60
CA PHE A 112 20.47 4.11 -0.95
C PHE A 112 21.14 5.06 0.05
N ASP A 113 21.01 6.37 -0.15
CA ASP A 113 21.51 7.39 0.79
C ASP A 113 20.40 7.76 1.78
N PRO A 114 20.51 7.41 3.08
CA PRO A 114 19.50 7.73 4.08
C PRO A 114 19.21 9.24 4.23
N ASN A 115 20.16 10.11 3.84
CA ASN A 115 19.99 11.56 3.94
C ASN A 115 19.35 12.18 2.69
N ALA A 116 19.41 11.50 1.55
CA ALA A 116 18.83 11.97 0.28
C ALA A 116 17.54 11.23 -0.07
N GLY A 117 17.28 10.08 0.56
CA GLY A 117 16.20 9.18 0.20
C GLY A 117 16.51 8.38 -1.07
N GLY A 118 15.47 7.92 -1.74
CA GLY A 118 15.60 7.09 -2.92
C GLY A 118 14.34 6.29 -3.24
N THR A 119 14.37 5.59 -4.37
CA THR A 119 13.26 4.72 -4.78
C THR A 119 13.31 3.41 -4.01
N ILE A 120 12.15 3.01 -3.50
CA ILE A 120 11.92 1.69 -2.92
C ILE A 120 10.70 1.05 -3.58
N SER A 121 10.74 -0.26 -3.77
CA SER A 121 9.63 -0.99 -4.37
C SER A 121 9.48 -2.39 -3.79
N GLY A 122 8.33 -3.01 -4.04
CA GLY A 122 8.06 -4.37 -3.61
C GLY A 122 6.73 -4.89 -4.10
N GLU A 123 6.46 -6.15 -3.78
CA GLU A 123 5.21 -6.82 -4.08
C GLU A 123 4.44 -7.13 -2.79
N TYR A 124 3.12 -7.20 -2.91
CA TYR A 124 2.24 -7.57 -1.81
C TYR A 124 0.99 -8.30 -2.29
N SER A 125 0.39 -9.04 -1.37
CA SER A 125 -0.90 -9.70 -1.57
C SER A 125 -2.00 -8.94 -0.83
N LEU A 126 -3.14 -8.74 -1.49
CA LEU A 126 -4.35 -8.27 -0.84
C LEU A 126 -5.23 -9.48 -0.51
N SER A 127 -5.62 -9.58 0.76
CA SER A 127 -6.61 -10.56 1.18
C SER A 127 -8.01 -10.20 0.66
N GLU A 128 -8.94 -11.14 0.80
CA GLU A 128 -10.36 -10.88 0.54
C GLU A 128 -10.88 -9.71 1.36
N ILE A 129 -11.92 -9.02 0.86
CA ILE A 129 -12.54 -7.90 1.57
C ILE A 129 -13.78 -8.37 2.34
N THR A 130 -14.06 -7.71 3.46
CA THR A 130 -15.22 -7.96 4.30
C THR A 130 -16.05 -6.70 4.48
N ASP A 131 -17.34 -6.86 4.78
CA ASP A 131 -18.25 -5.79 5.20
C ASP A 131 -18.41 -4.63 4.19
N CYS A 132 -18.35 -4.96 2.90
CA CYS A 132 -18.46 -4.02 1.78
C CYS A 132 -19.86 -3.96 1.14
N GLY A 133 -20.86 -4.54 1.81
CA GLY A 133 -22.24 -4.61 1.36
C GLY A 133 -22.60 -5.88 0.57
N PRO A 134 -23.77 -5.91 -0.10
CA PRO A 134 -24.30 -7.13 -0.71
C PRO A 134 -23.42 -7.75 -1.81
N LEU A 135 -22.55 -6.95 -2.43
CA LEU A 135 -21.65 -7.38 -3.50
C LEU A 135 -20.24 -7.72 -3.00
N THR A 136 -20.00 -7.81 -1.68
CA THR A 136 -18.67 -8.06 -1.09
C THR A 136 -17.94 -9.21 -1.76
N GLY A 137 -18.59 -10.37 -1.96
CA GLY A 137 -17.94 -11.51 -2.60
C GLY A 137 -17.52 -11.24 -4.05
N ILE A 138 -18.33 -10.50 -4.82
CA ILE A 138 -18.00 -10.12 -6.20
C ILE A 138 -16.86 -9.11 -6.20
N LEU A 139 -16.93 -8.08 -5.36
CA LEU A 139 -15.88 -7.06 -5.23
C LEU A 139 -14.54 -7.68 -4.82
N SER A 140 -14.57 -8.64 -3.90
CA SER A 140 -13.39 -9.38 -3.42
C SER A 140 -12.65 -10.10 -4.54
N LEU A 141 -13.37 -10.69 -5.51
CA LEU A 141 -12.76 -11.36 -6.67
C LEU A 141 -11.92 -10.42 -7.54
N PHE A 142 -12.17 -9.11 -7.46
CA PHE A 142 -11.44 -8.11 -8.23
C PHE A 142 -10.40 -7.37 -7.41
N THR A 143 -10.55 -7.27 -6.08
CA THR A 143 -9.60 -6.56 -5.22
C THR A 143 -8.52 -7.48 -4.64
N ALA A 144 -8.86 -8.73 -4.36
CA ALA A 144 -7.96 -9.67 -3.70
C ALA A 144 -7.06 -10.41 -4.69
N GLY A 145 -5.84 -10.72 -4.25
CA GLY A 145 -4.89 -11.48 -5.04
C GLY A 145 -3.44 -11.09 -4.76
N ASP A 146 -2.56 -11.84 -5.40
CA ASP A 146 -1.11 -11.65 -5.32
C ASP A 146 -0.59 -10.80 -6.48
N GLY A 147 0.66 -10.36 -6.38
CA GLY A 147 1.36 -9.65 -7.43
C GLY A 147 0.90 -8.20 -7.59
N ASN A 148 0.36 -7.59 -6.53
CA ASN A 148 0.22 -6.14 -6.48
C ASN A 148 1.61 -5.55 -6.23
N THR A 149 1.93 -4.42 -6.86
CA THR A 149 3.22 -3.76 -6.70
C THR A 149 3.04 -2.43 -5.98
N ILE A 150 4.08 -2.02 -5.26
CA ILE A 150 4.24 -0.67 -4.71
C ILE A 150 5.57 -0.14 -5.19
N ASP A 151 5.53 1.09 -5.71
CA ASP A 151 6.70 1.84 -6.11
C ASP A 151 6.61 3.22 -5.45
N MET A 152 7.59 3.55 -4.62
CA MET A 152 7.63 4.81 -3.88
C MET A 152 8.99 5.47 -4.00
N THR A 153 8.99 6.80 -3.88
CA THR A 153 10.21 7.59 -3.75
C THR A 153 10.20 8.24 -2.38
N LEU A 154 11.17 7.87 -1.55
CA LEU A 154 11.43 8.53 -0.28
C LEU A 154 12.21 9.80 -0.55
N THR A 155 11.75 10.91 0.03
CA THR A 155 12.44 12.20 0.01
C THR A 155 12.61 12.71 1.43
N PRO A 156 13.71 13.40 1.77
CA PRO A 156 13.89 13.99 3.08
C PRO A 156 12.74 14.95 3.38
N ALA A 157 12.27 14.95 4.62
CA ALA A 157 11.31 15.95 5.05
C ALA A 157 11.95 17.33 4.88
N THR A 158 11.27 18.24 4.18
CA THR A 158 11.66 19.64 4.16
C THR A 158 11.52 20.17 5.58
N GLU A 159 12.61 20.59 6.22
CA GLU A 159 12.52 21.36 7.46
C GLU A 159 11.68 22.62 7.17
N ALA A 160 10.60 22.81 7.93
CA ALA A 160 9.74 23.99 7.85
C ALA A 160 10.34 25.17 8.63
#